data_AF-A0A7V5D041-F1
#
_entry.id   AF-A0A7V5D041-F1
#
_cell.length_a   1.000
_cell.length_b   1.000
_cell.length_c   1.000
_cell.angle_alpha   90.00
_cell.angle_beta   90.00
_cell.angle_gamma   90.00
#
_symmetry.space_group_name_H-M   'P 1'
#
loop_
_entity.id
_entity.type
_entity.pdbx_description
1 polymer ?
#
loop_
_entity_poly.entity_id
_entity_poly.type
_entity_poly.pdbx_seq_one_letter_code
_entity_poly.pdbx_strand_id
1 'polypeptide(L)'
;MGEEKRLRRLKAYFQKHFDLFIISIILLGIIGVAILVHYKLSLLNFFFLPVLLAGYFLGKRQGVLTALLCILLLGLYLFFLRRNPSGPSLSADELVNLVTWAGFLILTGAIIGSVSEQREAKVRSLSQAYIGVLDIVLKYLESADEERPKAVRVALLAGRLAGKLGLSRSEIENIKSAALLLQAGDMATNLPFLENAASFMQSEIKKPEAGFKDKEIVMLSTTASLLKEIKPIMEGYYLHYVREASVIDKEIKSVPLGSSLIALAETYDRLSTTPFAVGPESKISSLLDVQKMAGRYFPEEAVQALLDLISSSR
;
A
#
# COMPACT_ATOMS: atom_id res chain seq x y z
N MET A 1 23.55 8.72 -3.75
CA MET A 1 22.41 9.25 -4.54
C MET A 1 22.43 8.88 -6.05
N GLY A 2 23.57 8.49 -6.64
CA GLY A 2 23.65 8.09 -8.06
C GLY A 2 23.24 6.64 -8.38
N GLU A 3 23.50 5.71 -7.46
CA GLU A 3 23.22 4.27 -7.60
C GLU A 3 21.70 3.96 -7.62
N GLU A 4 20.92 4.54 -6.71
CA GLU A 4 19.45 4.34 -6.68
C GLU A 4 18.74 4.88 -7.93
N LYS A 5 19.24 5.98 -8.50
CA LYS A 5 18.69 6.55 -9.75
C LYS A 5 19.01 5.66 -10.96
N ARG A 6 20.19 5.02 -10.99
CA ARG A 6 20.56 4.03 -12.02
C ARG A 6 19.71 2.77 -11.93
N LEU A 7 19.52 2.23 -10.73
CA LEU A 7 18.66 1.05 -10.49
C LEU A 7 17.21 1.28 -10.91
N ARG A 8 16.65 2.46 -10.61
CA ARG A 8 15.28 2.81 -11.04
C ARG A 8 15.15 2.97 -12.55
N ARG A 9 16.14 3.57 -13.22
CA ARG A 9 16.15 3.68 -14.70
C ARG A 9 16.35 2.32 -15.37
N LEU A 10 17.23 1.48 -14.85
CA LEU A 10 17.43 0.12 -15.33
C LEU A 10 16.15 -0.72 -15.19
N LYS A 11 15.46 -0.64 -14.04
CA LYS A 11 14.18 -1.32 -13.83
C LYS A 11 13.06 -0.84 -14.77
N ALA A 12 12.92 0.48 -14.93
CA ALA A 12 11.91 1.06 -15.83
C ALA A 12 12.20 0.71 -17.31
N TYR A 13 13.47 0.63 -17.69
CA TYR A 13 13.88 0.19 -19.02
C TYR A 13 13.58 -1.29 -19.23
N PHE A 14 13.82 -2.13 -18.21
CA PHE A 14 13.47 -3.54 -18.21
C PHE A 14 11.98 -3.79 -18.39
N GLN A 15 11.14 -2.99 -17.74
CA GLN A 15 9.69 -3.14 -17.77
C GLN A 15 9.09 -2.68 -19.11
N LYS A 16 9.70 -1.70 -19.77
CA LYS A 16 9.29 -1.21 -21.10
C LYS A 16 9.82 -2.08 -22.25
N HIS A 17 10.90 -2.81 -22.03
CA HIS A 17 11.54 -3.70 -23.02
C HIS A 17 11.57 -5.17 -22.55
N PHE A 18 10.60 -5.59 -21.73
CA PHE A 18 10.63 -6.93 -21.11
C PHE A 18 10.56 -8.05 -22.16
N ASP A 19 9.78 -7.86 -23.23
CA ASP A 19 9.75 -8.76 -24.39
C ASP A 19 11.16 -8.91 -25.00
N LEU A 20 11.87 -7.79 -25.14
CA LEU A 20 13.23 -7.74 -25.71
C LEU A 20 14.26 -8.38 -24.76
N PHE A 21 14.04 -8.29 -23.45
CA PHE A 21 14.86 -8.95 -22.44
C PHE A 21 14.65 -10.46 -22.39
N ILE A 22 13.40 -10.93 -22.45
CA ILE A 22 13.06 -12.36 -22.60
C ILE A 22 13.72 -12.91 -23.87
N ILE A 23 13.55 -12.21 -25.00
CA ILE A 23 14.17 -12.59 -26.28
C ILE A 23 15.70 -12.63 -26.15
N SER A 24 16.32 -11.66 -25.49
CA SER A 24 17.77 -11.64 -25.25
C SER A 24 18.25 -12.81 -24.39
N ILE A 25 17.51 -13.21 -23.35
CA ILE A 25 17.84 -14.40 -22.53
C ILE A 25 17.73 -15.67 -23.36
N ILE A 26 16.68 -15.79 -24.16
CA ILE A 26 16.47 -16.96 -25.02
C ILE A 26 17.59 -17.05 -26.05
N LEU A 27 17.98 -15.92 -26.67
CA LEU A 27 19.08 -15.86 -27.63
C LEU A 27 20.43 -16.22 -26.98
N LEU A 28 20.69 -15.72 -25.78
CA LEU A 28 21.89 -16.08 -25.00
C LEU A 28 21.91 -17.57 -24.65
N GLY A 29 20.75 -18.15 -24.30
CA GLY A 29 20.59 -19.58 -24.05
C GLY A 29 20.92 -20.42 -25.30
N ILE A 30 20.43 -20.01 -26.47
CA ILE A 30 20.73 -20.67 -27.75
C ILE A 30 22.23 -20.56 -28.09
N ILE A 31 22.84 -19.39 -27.92
CA ILE A 31 24.28 -19.19 -28.14
C ILE A 31 25.10 -20.04 -27.16
N GLY A 32 24.70 -20.12 -25.90
CA GLY A 32 25.32 -20.98 -24.90
C GLY A 32 25.26 -22.46 -25.29
N VAL A 33 24.10 -22.92 -25.76
CA VAL A 33 23.94 -24.29 -26.29
C VAL A 33 24.81 -24.51 -27.54
N ALA A 34 24.93 -23.52 -28.42
CA ALA A 34 25.72 -23.62 -29.65
C ALA A 34 27.25 -23.61 -29.42
N ILE A 35 27.75 -22.95 -28.37
CA ILE A 35 29.19 -22.90 -28.04
C ILE A 35 29.61 -24.12 -27.19
N LEU A 36 28.72 -24.63 -26.32
CA LEU A 36 29.02 -25.72 -25.38
C LEU A 36 28.54 -27.11 -25.83
N VAL A 37 28.31 -27.33 -27.13
CA VAL A 37 27.79 -28.59 -27.73
C VAL A 37 28.54 -29.86 -27.30
N HIS A 38 29.75 -29.74 -26.76
CA HIS A 38 30.51 -30.88 -26.23
C HIS A 38 30.04 -31.39 -24.84
N TYR A 39 29.24 -30.64 -24.07
CA TYR A 39 28.80 -31.06 -22.73
C TYR A 39 27.30 -30.86 -22.45
N LYS A 40 26.56 -31.97 -22.66
CA LYS A 40 25.32 -32.42 -21.98
C LYS A 40 24.02 -31.60 -22.13
N LEU A 41 22.94 -32.37 -22.22
CA LEU A 41 21.52 -32.00 -22.08
C LEU A 41 21.16 -31.20 -20.81
N SER A 42 22.08 -31.01 -19.86
CA SER A 42 21.83 -30.22 -18.64
C SER A 42 21.57 -28.73 -18.90
N LEU A 43 22.03 -28.19 -20.04
CA LEU A 43 21.81 -26.79 -20.42
C LEU A 43 20.37 -26.47 -20.86
N LEU A 44 19.55 -27.49 -21.17
CA LEU A 44 18.12 -27.31 -21.44
C LEU A 44 17.40 -26.67 -20.25
N ASN A 45 17.89 -26.90 -19.03
CA ASN A 45 17.30 -26.30 -17.84
C ASN A 45 17.39 -24.77 -17.81
N PHE A 46 18.28 -24.16 -18.60
CA PHE A 46 18.41 -22.70 -18.67
C PHE A 46 17.18 -22.05 -19.31
N PHE A 47 16.45 -22.75 -20.19
CA PHE A 47 15.20 -22.24 -20.78
C PHE A 47 14.03 -22.20 -19.79
N PHE A 48 14.16 -22.78 -18.57
CA PHE A 48 13.17 -22.54 -17.51
C PHE A 48 13.22 -21.10 -16.99
N LEU A 49 14.39 -20.45 -16.97
CA LEU A 49 14.51 -19.06 -16.49
C LEU A 49 13.59 -18.08 -17.24
N PRO A 50 13.65 -17.96 -18.58
CA PRO A 50 12.77 -17.05 -19.30
C PRO A 50 11.29 -17.41 -19.15
N VAL A 51 10.96 -18.70 -19.05
CA VAL A 51 9.58 -19.17 -18.86
C VAL A 51 9.05 -18.84 -17.45
N LEU A 52 9.88 -19.00 -16.43
CA LEU A 52 9.58 -18.62 -15.04
C LEU A 52 9.39 -17.11 -14.93
N LEU A 53 10.29 -16.33 -15.53
CA LEU A 53 10.20 -14.87 -15.58
C LEU A 53 8.91 -14.43 -16.31
N ALA A 54 8.62 -14.98 -17.48
CA ALA A 54 7.42 -14.64 -18.23
C ALA A 54 6.14 -15.03 -17.50
N GLY A 55 6.08 -16.24 -16.92
CA GLY A 55 4.93 -16.70 -16.15
C GLY A 55 4.69 -15.85 -14.91
N TYR A 56 5.76 -15.49 -14.19
CA TYR A 56 5.64 -14.72 -12.95
C TYR A 56 5.19 -13.28 -13.18
N PHE A 57 5.80 -12.58 -14.15
CA PHE A 57 5.58 -11.15 -14.37
C PHE A 57 4.43 -10.82 -15.34
N LEU A 58 4.14 -11.69 -16.32
CA LEU A 58 3.16 -11.40 -17.39
C LEU A 58 1.92 -12.31 -17.33
N GLY A 59 1.86 -13.21 -16.34
CA GLY A 59 0.74 -14.12 -16.12
C GLY A 59 0.78 -15.39 -16.95
N LYS A 60 -0.30 -16.18 -16.87
CA LYS A 60 -0.40 -17.54 -17.39
C LYS A 60 -0.23 -17.61 -18.91
N ARG A 61 -0.90 -16.71 -19.65
CA ARG A 61 -0.87 -16.72 -21.12
C ARG A 61 0.55 -16.53 -21.66
N GLN A 62 1.26 -15.56 -21.09
CA GLN A 62 2.60 -15.18 -21.52
C GLN A 62 3.66 -16.21 -21.10
N GLY A 63 3.54 -16.81 -19.92
CA GLY A 63 4.37 -17.95 -19.51
C GLY A 63 4.26 -19.14 -20.46
N VAL A 64 3.04 -19.49 -20.90
CA VAL A 64 2.83 -20.60 -21.85
C VAL A 64 3.34 -20.25 -23.26
N LEU A 65 3.11 -19.03 -23.74
CA LEU A 65 3.62 -18.58 -25.05
C LEU A 65 5.16 -18.59 -25.09
N THR A 66 5.81 -18.19 -23.99
CA THR A 66 7.27 -18.22 -23.87
C THR A 66 7.81 -19.65 -23.87
N ALA A 67 7.12 -20.58 -23.19
CA ALA A 67 7.48 -22.00 -23.22
C ALA A 67 7.37 -22.58 -24.65
N LEU A 68 6.28 -22.27 -25.36
CA LEU A 68 6.09 -22.69 -26.75
C LEU A 68 7.16 -22.10 -27.67
N LEU A 69 7.53 -20.84 -27.48
CA LEU A 69 8.57 -20.17 -28.26
C LEU A 69 9.95 -20.79 -28.02
N CYS A 70 10.29 -21.13 -26.78
CA CYS A 70 11.53 -21.87 -26.45
C CYS A 70 11.57 -23.24 -27.12
N ILE A 71 10.46 -24.00 -27.10
CA ILE A 71 10.36 -25.32 -27.73
C ILE A 71 10.49 -25.21 -29.26
N LEU A 72 9.82 -24.23 -29.86
CA LEU A 72 9.87 -24.00 -31.32
C LEU A 72 11.27 -23.62 -31.79
N LEU A 73 11.95 -22.72 -31.06
CA LEU A 73 13.34 -22.34 -31.36
C LEU A 73 14.31 -23.52 -31.20
N LEU A 74 14.15 -24.34 -30.16
CA LEU A 74 14.97 -25.53 -29.95
C LEU A 74 14.75 -26.57 -31.06
N GLY A 75 13.49 -26.78 -31.48
CA GLY A 75 13.16 -27.65 -32.61
C GLY A 75 13.78 -27.16 -33.92
N LEU A 76 13.75 -25.85 -34.17
CA LEU A 76 14.37 -25.22 -35.34
C LEU A 76 15.90 -25.39 -35.32
N TYR A 77 16.53 -25.22 -34.14
CA TYR A 77 17.97 -25.45 -33.97
C TYR A 77 18.36 -26.90 -34.29
N LEU A 78 17.63 -27.89 -33.75
CA LEU A 78 17.88 -29.32 -34.03
C LEU A 78 17.64 -29.67 -35.51
N PHE A 79 16.65 -29.05 -36.15
CA PHE A 79 16.39 -29.21 -37.58
C PHE A 79 17.56 -28.71 -38.44
N PHE A 80 18.12 -27.54 -38.11
CA PHE A 80 19.32 -27.02 -38.79
C PHE A 80 20.56 -27.89 -38.54
N LEU A 81 20.72 -28.41 -37.32
CA LEU A 81 21.84 -29.30 -36.97
C LEU A 81 21.76 -30.63 -37.72
N ARG A 82 20.57 -31.21 -37.89
CA ARG A 82 20.34 -32.43 -38.70
C ARG A 82 20.67 -32.23 -40.17
N ARG A 83 20.42 -31.03 -40.71
CA ARG A 83 20.72 -30.71 -42.11
C ARG A 83 22.24 -30.63 -42.36
N ASN A 84 23.04 -30.40 -41.34
CA ASN A 84 24.49 -30.47 -41.44
C ASN A 84 24.97 -31.94 -41.42
N PRO A 85 25.70 -32.41 -42.44
CA PRO A 85 26.11 -33.81 -42.57
C PRO A 85 27.10 -34.30 -41.49
N SER A 86 27.68 -33.39 -40.70
CA SER A 86 28.56 -33.69 -39.56
C SER A 86 27.83 -33.65 -38.20
N GLY A 87 26.51 -33.56 -38.20
CA GLY A 87 25.71 -33.49 -36.98
C GLY A 87 25.63 -34.83 -36.23
N PRO A 88 25.60 -34.82 -34.89
CA PRO A 88 25.37 -36.03 -34.10
C PRO A 88 23.99 -36.63 -34.41
N SER A 89 23.91 -37.95 -34.53
CA SER A 89 22.63 -38.66 -34.67
C SER A 89 21.91 -38.69 -33.33
N LEU A 90 20.71 -38.09 -33.27
CA LEU A 90 19.86 -38.13 -32.07
C LEU A 90 19.40 -39.56 -31.80
N SER A 91 19.62 -40.05 -30.57
CA SER A 91 19.09 -41.35 -30.14
C SER A 91 17.58 -41.25 -29.84
N ALA A 92 16.86 -42.37 -29.91
CA ALA A 92 15.45 -42.44 -29.54
C ALA A 92 15.22 -41.97 -28.08
N ASP A 93 16.17 -42.26 -27.18
CA ASP A 93 16.12 -41.84 -25.78
C ASP A 93 16.22 -40.32 -25.61
N GLU A 94 16.98 -39.65 -26.48
CA GLU A 94 17.14 -38.19 -26.45
C GLU A 94 15.87 -37.48 -26.92
N LEU A 95 15.17 -38.06 -27.90
CA LEU A 95 13.86 -37.57 -28.34
C LEU A 95 12.81 -37.69 -27.24
N VAL A 96 12.78 -38.82 -26.53
CA VAL A 96 11.86 -39.02 -25.40
C VAL A 96 12.15 -38.02 -24.28
N ASN A 97 13.42 -37.79 -23.96
CA ASN A 97 13.83 -36.80 -22.95
C ASN A 97 13.41 -35.38 -23.37
N LEU A 98 13.59 -35.02 -24.64
CA LEU A 98 13.21 -33.72 -25.18
C LEU A 98 11.71 -33.45 -25.11
N VAL A 99 10.88 -34.44 -25.48
CA VAL A 99 9.41 -34.35 -25.39
C VAL A 99 8.97 -34.21 -23.94
N THR A 100 9.58 -34.99 -23.03
CA THR A 100 9.30 -34.91 -21.60
C THR A 100 9.65 -33.53 -21.05
N TRP A 101 10.82 -33.01 -21.41
CA TRP A 101 11.29 -31.68 -21.02
C TRP A 101 10.35 -30.57 -21.51
N ALA A 102 9.92 -30.63 -22.78
CA ALA A 102 8.97 -29.67 -23.36
C ALA A 102 7.63 -29.65 -22.59
N GLY A 103 7.13 -30.83 -22.21
CA GLY A 103 5.91 -30.96 -21.39
C GLY A 103 6.06 -30.30 -20.01
N PHE A 104 7.18 -30.57 -19.32
CA PHE A 104 7.48 -29.93 -18.04
C PHE A 104 7.61 -28.41 -18.16
N LEU A 105 8.25 -27.91 -19.21
CA LEU A 105 8.43 -26.47 -19.44
C LEU A 105 7.09 -25.73 -19.55
N ILE A 106 6.15 -26.30 -20.32
CA ILE A 106 4.79 -25.74 -20.47
C ILE A 106 4.04 -25.78 -19.15
N LEU A 107 4.10 -26.91 -18.44
CA LEU A 107 3.44 -27.08 -17.15
C LEU A 107 3.95 -26.07 -16.11
N THR A 108 5.27 -25.87 -16.05
CA THR A 108 5.91 -24.88 -15.18
C THR A 108 5.41 -23.46 -15.51
N GLY A 109 5.42 -23.06 -16.79
CA GLY A 109 4.90 -21.75 -17.19
C GLY A 109 3.43 -21.54 -16.82
N ALA A 110 2.60 -22.58 -16.98
CA ALA A 110 1.18 -22.53 -16.63
C ALA A 110 0.94 -22.43 -15.11
N ILE A 111 1.68 -23.21 -14.30
CA ILE A 111 1.54 -23.20 -12.84
C ILE A 111 1.98 -21.86 -12.27
N ILE A 112 3.21 -21.42 -12.57
CA ILE A 112 3.73 -20.14 -12.05
C ILE A 112 2.83 -18.98 -12.48
N GLY A 113 2.39 -18.97 -13.73
CA GLY A 113 1.49 -17.93 -14.21
C GLY A 113 0.11 -17.95 -13.55
N SER A 114 -0.45 -19.13 -13.28
CA SER A 114 -1.72 -19.24 -12.55
C SER A 114 -1.62 -18.80 -11.09
N VAL A 115 -0.50 -19.10 -10.42
CA VAL A 115 -0.24 -18.68 -9.03
C VAL A 115 -0.06 -17.17 -8.95
N SER A 116 0.66 -16.58 -9.91
CA SER A 116 0.80 -15.12 -10.05
C SER A 116 -0.57 -14.46 -10.23
N GLU A 117 -1.38 -14.92 -11.19
CA GLU A 117 -2.72 -14.40 -11.45
C GLU A 117 -3.66 -14.51 -10.24
N GLN A 118 -3.60 -15.63 -9.50
CA GLN A 118 -4.39 -15.80 -8.28
C GLN A 118 -3.95 -14.83 -7.18
N ARG A 119 -2.63 -14.61 -7.03
CA ARG A 119 -2.10 -13.66 -6.07
C ARG A 119 -2.58 -12.24 -6.39
N GLU A 120 -2.49 -11.82 -7.64
CA GLU A 120 -3.00 -10.51 -8.08
C GLU A 120 -4.52 -10.37 -7.87
N ALA A 121 -5.29 -11.39 -8.25
CA ALA A 121 -6.73 -11.38 -8.10
C ALA A 121 -7.15 -11.26 -6.62
N LYS A 122 -6.43 -11.94 -5.72
CA LYS A 122 -6.68 -11.89 -4.28
C LYS A 122 -6.31 -10.53 -3.68
N VAL A 123 -5.25 -9.90 -4.15
CA VAL A 123 -4.90 -8.53 -3.76
C VAL A 123 -5.97 -7.55 -4.25
N ARG A 124 -6.41 -7.67 -5.50
CA ARG A 124 -7.48 -6.82 -6.06
C ARG A 124 -8.79 -6.99 -5.31
N SER A 125 -9.19 -8.22 -5.00
CA SER A 125 -10.44 -8.46 -4.26
C SER A 125 -10.38 -7.91 -2.84
N LEU A 126 -9.23 -7.97 -2.17
CA LEU A 126 -9.03 -7.33 -0.87
C LEU A 126 -9.09 -5.80 -0.95
N SER A 127 -8.42 -5.19 -1.93
CA SER A 127 -8.49 -3.73 -2.13
C SER A 127 -9.91 -3.27 -2.46
N GLN A 128 -10.63 -4.02 -3.30
CA GLN A 128 -12.01 -3.71 -3.66
C GLN A 128 -12.96 -3.91 -2.47
N ALA A 129 -12.75 -4.96 -1.66
CA ALA A 129 -13.51 -5.17 -0.43
C ALA A 129 -13.28 -4.04 0.58
N TYR A 130 -12.03 -3.57 0.72
CA TYR A 130 -11.69 -2.43 1.58
C TYR A 130 -12.41 -1.15 1.15
N ILE A 131 -12.40 -0.84 -0.15
CA ILE A 131 -13.13 0.31 -0.71
C ILE A 131 -14.64 0.13 -0.50
N GLY A 132 -15.18 -1.07 -0.75
CA GLY A 132 -16.60 -1.34 -0.56
C GLY A 132 -17.05 -1.19 0.90
N VAL A 133 -16.24 -1.66 1.86
CA VAL A 133 -16.50 -1.45 3.29
C VAL A 133 -16.45 0.03 3.64
N LEU A 134 -15.46 0.77 3.13
CA LEU A 134 -15.36 2.22 3.34
C LEU A 134 -16.58 2.96 2.77
N ASP A 135 -17.05 2.57 1.59
CA ASP A 135 -18.20 3.16 0.91
C ASP A 135 -19.51 2.86 1.64
N ILE A 136 -19.65 1.64 2.20
CA ILE A 136 -20.79 1.28 3.06
C ILE A 136 -20.75 2.07 4.37
N VAL A 137 -19.58 2.19 5.00
CA VAL A 137 -19.41 2.99 6.23
C VAL A 137 -19.73 4.45 5.93
N LEU A 138 -19.21 5.03 4.84
CA LEU A 138 -19.54 6.39 4.40
C LEU A 138 -21.04 6.56 4.11
N LYS A 139 -21.66 5.61 3.43
CA LYS A 139 -23.09 5.66 3.10
C LYS A 139 -23.98 5.50 4.34
N TYR A 140 -23.56 4.69 5.30
CA TYR A 140 -24.22 4.58 6.61
C TYR A 140 -24.03 5.87 7.44
N LEU A 141 -22.85 6.49 7.36
CA LEU A 141 -22.59 7.83 7.92
C LEU A 141 -23.47 8.91 7.25
N GLU A 142 -23.85 8.74 5.98
CA GLU A 142 -24.75 9.64 5.25
C GLU A 142 -26.24 9.36 5.48
N SER A 143 -26.62 8.12 5.81
CA SER A 143 -28.03 7.67 5.85
C SER A 143 -28.59 7.37 7.25
N ALA A 144 -27.81 7.54 8.32
CA ALA A 144 -28.35 7.50 9.68
C ALA A 144 -29.03 8.86 9.97
N ASP A 145 -30.34 8.81 10.16
CA ASP A 145 -31.30 9.93 10.23
C ASP A 145 -31.19 10.76 11.54
N GLU A 146 -29.96 11.07 11.95
CA GLU A 146 -29.64 11.89 13.12
C GLU A 146 -28.43 12.76 12.79
N GLU A 147 -28.46 14.03 13.24
CA GLU A 147 -27.41 15.05 13.09
C GLU A 147 -26.01 14.47 12.82
N ARG A 148 -25.42 14.77 11.64
CA ARG A 148 -24.07 14.37 11.15
C ARG A 148 -23.28 13.46 12.11
N PRO A 149 -22.79 12.27 11.70
CA PRO A 149 -22.07 11.38 12.60
C PRO A 149 -20.95 12.06 13.38
N LYS A 150 -20.76 11.67 14.66
CA LYS A 150 -19.73 12.21 15.57
C LYS A 150 -18.37 12.39 14.88
N ALA A 151 -17.93 11.39 14.13
CA ALA A 151 -16.67 11.43 13.38
C ALA A 151 -16.56 12.65 12.46
N VAL A 152 -17.62 12.95 11.70
CA VAL A 152 -17.69 14.07 10.76
C VAL A 152 -17.75 15.40 11.51
N ARG A 153 -18.52 15.48 12.61
CA ARG A 153 -18.60 16.71 13.41
C ARG A 153 -17.26 17.08 14.04
N VAL A 154 -16.59 16.10 14.67
CA VAL A 154 -15.27 16.28 15.27
C VAL A 154 -14.23 16.70 14.22
N ALA A 155 -14.22 16.04 13.06
CA ALA A 155 -13.30 16.40 11.97
C ALA A 155 -13.53 17.82 11.46
N LEU A 156 -14.77 18.21 11.20
CA LEU A 156 -15.10 19.56 10.72
C LEU A 156 -14.75 20.64 11.76
N LEU A 157 -15.02 20.39 13.04
CA LEU A 157 -14.68 21.32 14.11
C LEU A 157 -13.17 21.46 14.29
N ALA A 158 -12.43 20.35 14.31
CA ALA A 158 -10.96 20.38 14.37
C ALA A 158 -10.35 21.14 13.19
N GLY A 159 -10.90 20.96 11.97
CA GLY A 159 -10.49 21.71 10.79
C GLY A 159 -10.80 23.21 10.88
N ARG A 160 -11.94 23.61 11.45
CA ARG A 160 -12.27 25.02 11.69
C ARG A 160 -11.34 25.67 12.70
N LEU A 161 -11.02 24.95 13.79
CA LEU A 161 -10.05 25.41 14.78
C LEU A 161 -8.67 25.61 14.14
N ALA A 162 -8.21 24.63 13.36
CA ALA A 162 -6.94 24.72 12.65
C ALA A 162 -6.90 25.91 11.67
N GLY A 163 -7.99 26.15 10.93
CA GLY A 163 -8.10 27.30 10.03
C GLY A 163 -8.02 28.64 10.77
N LYS A 164 -8.63 28.74 11.95
CA LYS A 164 -8.59 29.96 12.77
C LYS A 164 -7.22 30.22 13.38
N LEU A 165 -6.46 29.16 13.67
CA LEU A 165 -5.06 29.24 14.11
C LEU A 165 -4.08 29.52 12.95
N GLY A 166 -4.57 29.71 11.71
CA GLY A 166 -3.75 30.08 10.57
C GLY A 166 -2.92 28.94 9.97
N LEU A 167 -3.27 27.67 10.24
CA LEU A 167 -2.58 26.53 9.65
C LEU A 167 -2.79 26.49 8.13
N SER A 168 -1.85 25.87 7.42
CA SER A 168 -1.96 25.71 5.97
C SER A 168 -3.12 24.80 5.59
N ARG A 169 -3.64 24.96 4.37
CA ARG A 169 -4.71 24.10 3.84
C ARG A 169 -4.36 22.61 3.89
N SER A 170 -3.09 22.25 3.69
CA SER A 170 -2.62 20.86 3.76
C SER A 170 -2.70 20.32 5.18
N GLU A 171 -2.28 21.09 6.18
CA GLU A 171 -2.33 20.69 7.59
C GLU A 171 -3.78 20.56 8.09
N ILE A 172 -4.66 21.47 7.66
CA ILE A 172 -6.10 21.41 7.98
C ILE A 172 -6.71 20.10 7.46
N GLU A 173 -6.43 19.73 6.21
CA GLU A 173 -6.96 18.49 5.63
C GLU A 173 -6.33 17.24 6.27
N ASN A 174 -5.04 17.29 6.66
CA ASN A 174 -4.38 16.23 7.42
C ASN A 174 -5.03 16.03 8.81
N ILE A 175 -5.36 17.12 9.51
CA ILE A 175 -6.05 17.07 10.81
C ILE A 175 -7.47 16.49 10.67
N LYS A 176 -8.23 16.90 9.65
CA LYS A 176 -9.55 16.34 9.36
C LYS A 176 -9.48 14.85 9.05
N SER A 177 -8.51 14.44 8.23
CA SER A 177 -8.29 13.04 7.84
C SER A 177 -7.93 12.18 9.05
N ALA A 178 -7.02 12.69 9.90
CA ALA A 178 -6.68 12.06 11.17
C ALA A 178 -7.91 11.91 12.05
N ALA A 179 -8.69 12.98 12.26
CA ALA A 179 -9.90 12.96 13.09
C ALA A 179 -10.93 11.91 12.64
N LEU A 180 -11.14 11.78 11.32
CA LEU A 180 -12.04 10.78 10.76
C LEU A 180 -11.55 9.35 11.03
N LEU A 181 -10.26 9.08 10.83
CA LEU A 181 -9.68 7.75 11.04
C LEU A 181 -9.65 7.36 12.52
N LEU A 182 -9.36 8.31 13.41
CA LEU A 182 -9.37 8.08 14.86
C LEU A 182 -10.76 7.62 15.34
N GLN A 183 -11.84 8.13 14.74
CA GLN A 183 -13.21 7.79 15.12
C GLN A 183 -13.76 6.53 14.42
N ALA A 184 -13.04 5.98 13.44
CA ALA A 184 -13.50 4.84 12.63
C ALA A 184 -13.29 3.45 13.27
N GLY A 185 -12.70 3.35 14.47
CA GLY A 185 -12.57 2.08 15.17
C GLY A 185 -11.83 2.16 16.51
N ASP A 186 -11.75 1.04 17.23
CA ASP A 186 -11.12 0.96 18.56
C ASP A 186 -9.58 1.00 18.45
N MET A 187 -8.99 2.14 18.85
CA MET A 187 -7.66 2.56 18.41
C MET A 187 -6.48 1.81 19.00
N ALA A 188 -6.64 1.17 20.17
CA ALA A 188 -5.59 0.35 20.76
C ALA A 188 -5.16 -0.80 19.83
N THR A 189 -6.05 -1.23 18.94
CA THR A 189 -5.82 -2.33 17.99
C THR A 189 -5.37 -1.83 16.61
N ASN A 190 -5.73 -0.59 16.24
CA ASN A 190 -5.69 -0.15 14.84
C ASN A 190 -4.44 0.66 14.45
N LEU A 191 -3.71 1.27 15.39
CA LEU A 191 -2.52 2.05 15.06
C LEU A 191 -1.38 1.17 14.46
N PRO A 192 -1.07 -0.01 15.03
CA PRO A 192 -0.13 -0.95 14.40
C PRO A 192 -0.65 -1.48 13.06
N PHE A 193 -1.97 -1.66 12.92
CA PHE A 193 -2.59 -2.09 11.67
C PHE A 193 -2.44 -1.04 10.56
N LEU A 194 -2.63 0.24 10.86
CA LEU A 194 -2.43 1.34 9.91
C LEU A 194 -0.97 1.49 9.50
N GLU A 195 -0.04 1.29 10.42
CA GLU A 195 1.40 1.27 10.12
C GLU A 195 1.77 0.08 9.22
N ASN A 196 1.26 -1.10 9.53
CA ASN A 196 1.41 -2.28 8.69
C ASN A 196 0.78 -2.07 7.31
N ALA A 197 -0.37 -1.40 7.22
CA ALA A 197 -1.03 -1.10 5.95
C ALA A 197 -0.24 -0.07 5.13
N ALA A 198 0.25 1.02 5.74
CA ALA A 198 1.05 2.03 5.06
C ALA A 198 2.40 1.47 4.58
N SER A 199 3.09 0.70 5.42
CA SER A 199 4.34 0.04 5.07
C SER A 199 4.12 -1.04 4.00
N PHE A 200 3.04 -1.83 4.11
CA PHE A 200 2.64 -2.78 3.09
C PHE A 200 2.38 -2.09 1.74
N MET A 201 1.56 -1.04 1.71
CA MET A 201 1.28 -0.26 0.50
C MET A 201 2.56 0.29 -0.12
N GLN A 202 3.46 0.88 0.67
CA GLN A 202 4.76 1.35 0.17
C GLN A 202 5.65 0.21 -0.34
N SER A 203 5.60 -0.95 0.30
CA SER A 203 6.37 -2.13 -0.11
C SER A 203 5.84 -2.74 -1.42
N GLU A 204 4.52 -2.76 -1.62
CA GLU A 204 3.89 -3.26 -2.84
C GLU A 204 4.05 -2.27 -4.00
N ILE A 205 4.00 -0.95 -3.76
CA ILE A 205 4.36 0.07 -4.78
C ILE A 205 5.82 -0.10 -5.24
N LYS A 206 6.72 -0.51 -4.34
CA LYS A 206 8.14 -0.76 -4.67
C LYS A 206 8.36 -2.09 -5.42
N LYS A 207 7.36 -2.98 -5.45
CA LYS A 207 7.42 -4.24 -6.19
C LYS A 207 7.01 -3.98 -7.64
N PRO A 208 7.92 -4.18 -8.61
CA PRO A 208 7.63 -3.94 -10.03
C PRO A 208 6.61 -4.94 -10.62
N GLU A 209 6.24 -5.98 -9.86
CA GLU A 209 5.37 -7.10 -10.26
C GLU A 209 3.90 -6.87 -9.96
N ALA A 210 3.54 -5.80 -9.27
CA ALA A 210 2.18 -5.69 -8.73
C ALA A 210 1.11 -5.34 -9.78
N GLY A 211 1.48 -5.16 -11.05
CA GLY A 211 0.55 -4.97 -12.16
C GLY A 211 -0.38 -3.75 -12.01
N PHE A 212 -0.09 -2.83 -11.09
CA PHE A 212 -0.92 -1.66 -10.82
C PHE A 212 -0.85 -0.68 -11.99
N LYS A 213 -2.00 -0.15 -12.39
CA LYS A 213 -2.06 0.96 -13.35
C LYS A 213 -1.45 2.23 -12.74
N ASP A 214 -0.95 3.16 -13.56
CA ASP A 214 -0.37 4.42 -13.09
C ASP A 214 -1.27 5.16 -12.09
N LYS A 215 -2.59 5.16 -12.32
CA LYS A 215 -3.58 5.74 -11.41
C LYS A 215 -3.65 5.04 -10.05
N GLU A 216 -3.52 3.73 -10.02
CA GLU A 216 -3.56 2.92 -8.79
C GLU A 216 -2.27 3.09 -7.99
N ILE A 217 -1.11 3.16 -8.67
CA ILE A 217 0.18 3.48 -8.05
C ILE A 217 0.12 4.88 -7.43
N VAL A 218 -0.35 5.87 -8.18
CA VAL A 218 -0.51 7.24 -7.69
C VAL A 218 -1.44 7.25 -6.48
N MET A 219 -2.61 6.61 -6.58
CA MET A 219 -3.56 6.54 -5.47
C MET A 219 -2.97 5.90 -4.21
N LEU A 220 -2.36 4.72 -4.33
CA LEU A 220 -1.72 4.02 -3.21
C LEU A 220 -0.56 4.84 -2.62
N SER A 221 0.22 5.51 -3.47
CA SER A 221 1.33 6.36 -3.02
C SER A 221 0.83 7.60 -2.26
N THR A 222 -0.25 8.21 -2.73
CA THR A 222 -0.89 9.35 -2.08
C THR A 222 -1.49 8.92 -0.75
N THR A 223 -2.22 7.80 -0.70
CA THR A 223 -2.78 7.26 0.54
C THR A 223 -1.66 6.92 1.54
N ALA A 224 -0.58 6.28 1.09
CA ALA A 224 0.54 5.97 1.96
C ALA A 224 1.29 7.22 2.46
N SER A 225 1.39 8.28 1.64
CA SER A 225 1.96 9.57 2.05
C SER A 225 1.07 10.24 3.09
N LEU A 226 -0.23 10.32 2.84
CA LEU A 226 -1.21 10.88 3.77
C LEU A 226 -1.17 10.14 5.12
N LEU A 227 -1.19 8.80 5.12
CA LEU A 227 -1.07 8.00 6.34
C LEU A 227 0.23 8.28 7.11
N LYS A 228 1.33 8.49 6.39
CA LYS A 228 2.61 8.84 7.00
C LYS A 228 2.60 10.25 7.60
N GLU A 229 1.95 11.20 6.94
CA GLU A 229 1.84 12.60 7.39
C GLU A 229 0.95 12.74 8.62
N ILE A 230 -0.15 11.97 8.69
CA ILE A 230 -1.07 12.00 9.83
C ILE A 230 -0.61 11.13 11.00
N LYS A 231 0.29 10.16 10.78
CA LYS A 231 0.85 9.28 11.82
C LYS A 231 1.25 10.02 13.12
N PRO A 232 2.07 11.09 13.09
CA PRO A 232 2.44 11.81 14.32
C PRO A 232 1.23 12.41 15.05
N ILE A 233 0.21 12.87 14.32
CA ILE A 233 -1.03 13.38 14.90
C ILE A 233 -1.77 12.27 15.66
N MET A 234 -1.84 11.07 15.07
CA MET A 234 -2.53 9.93 15.68
C MET A 234 -1.77 9.37 16.89
N GLU A 235 -0.44 9.24 16.79
CA GLU A 235 0.41 8.80 17.90
C GLU A 235 0.36 9.77 19.09
N GLY A 236 0.47 11.07 18.82
CA GLY A 236 0.37 12.10 19.85
C GLY A 236 -1.01 12.11 20.52
N TYR A 237 -2.07 11.89 19.75
CA TYR A 237 -3.42 11.77 20.30
C TYR A 237 -3.53 10.56 21.23
N TYR A 238 -3.06 9.38 20.79
CA TYR A 238 -3.13 8.16 21.59
C TYR A 238 -2.30 8.27 22.88
N LEU A 239 -1.05 8.74 22.78
CA LEU A 239 -0.18 8.87 23.95
C LEU A 239 -0.79 9.82 24.99
N HIS A 240 -1.16 11.03 24.58
CA HIS A 240 -1.51 12.08 25.52
C HIS A 240 -2.98 12.11 25.91
N TYR A 241 -3.90 11.78 25.00
CA TYR A 241 -5.34 11.93 25.24
C TYR A 241 -6.08 10.60 25.43
N VAL A 242 -5.42 9.46 25.19
CA VAL A 242 -5.98 8.11 25.48
C VAL A 242 -5.22 7.46 26.64
N ARG A 243 -3.91 7.25 26.51
CA ARG A 243 -3.08 6.57 27.53
C ARG A 243 -2.85 7.44 28.76
N GLU A 244 -2.53 8.71 28.56
CA GLU A 244 -2.29 9.69 29.64
C GLU A 244 -3.50 10.62 29.85
N ALA A 245 -4.71 10.15 29.56
CA ALA A 245 -5.92 10.97 29.68
C ALA A 245 -6.13 11.53 31.11
N SER A 246 -5.68 10.82 32.14
CA SER A 246 -5.76 11.26 33.54
C SER A 246 -4.74 12.33 33.92
N VAL A 247 -3.72 12.59 33.09
CA VAL A 247 -2.68 13.58 33.35
C VAL A 247 -3.17 14.94 32.84
N ILE A 248 -3.58 15.81 33.77
CA ILE A 248 -4.14 17.14 33.45
C ILE A 248 -3.06 18.12 33.00
N ASP A 249 -1.93 18.16 33.71
CA ASP A 249 -0.80 19.02 33.39
C ASP A 249 0.10 18.36 32.34
N LYS A 250 -0.14 18.70 31.08
CA LYS A 250 0.63 18.17 29.95
C LYS A 250 1.72 19.15 29.55
N GLU A 251 2.83 18.61 29.06
CA GLU A 251 3.84 19.43 28.37
C GLU A 251 3.31 19.78 26.97
N ILE A 252 2.50 20.84 26.87
CA ILE A 252 1.79 21.21 25.63
C ILE A 252 2.71 21.31 24.41
N LYS A 253 3.97 21.71 24.61
CA LYS A 253 4.96 21.85 23.53
C LYS A 253 5.37 20.51 22.90
N SER A 254 5.24 19.39 23.62
CA SER A 254 5.58 18.06 23.09
C SER A 254 4.40 17.40 22.37
N VAL A 255 3.18 17.88 22.58
CA VAL A 255 1.97 17.36 21.92
C VAL A 255 1.82 17.97 20.53
N PRO A 256 1.66 17.17 19.46
CA PRO A 256 1.36 17.71 18.13
C PRO A 256 0.06 18.50 18.16
N LEU A 257 0.08 19.73 17.63
CA LEU A 257 -1.07 20.64 17.66
C LEU A 257 -2.34 19.99 17.09
N GLY A 258 -2.21 19.25 15.99
CA GLY A 258 -3.32 18.50 15.40
C GLY A 258 -3.99 17.52 16.36
N SER A 259 -3.21 16.86 17.22
CA SER A 259 -3.73 15.93 18.23
C SER A 259 -4.56 16.67 19.28
N SER A 260 -4.06 17.80 19.76
CA SER A 260 -4.75 18.65 20.71
C SER A 260 -6.04 19.24 20.16
N LEU A 261 -6.04 19.64 18.88
CA LEU A 261 -7.23 20.17 18.21
C LEU A 261 -8.33 19.11 18.07
N ILE A 262 -7.96 17.87 17.76
CA ILE A 262 -8.92 16.76 17.66
C ILE A 262 -9.49 16.44 19.05
N ALA A 263 -8.63 16.34 20.07
CA ALA A 263 -9.06 16.07 21.44
C ALA A 263 -9.97 17.18 22.00
N LEU A 264 -9.68 18.44 21.68
CA LEU A 264 -10.52 19.59 22.04
C LEU A 264 -11.88 19.55 21.33
N ALA A 265 -11.88 19.27 20.01
CA ALA A 265 -13.10 19.15 19.22
C ALA A 265 -14.00 18.01 19.72
N GLU A 266 -13.41 16.87 20.08
CA GLU A 266 -14.13 15.75 20.67
C GLU A 266 -14.67 16.05 22.07
N THR A 267 -13.89 16.75 22.90
CA THR A 267 -14.32 17.19 24.23
C THR A 267 -15.55 18.10 24.12
N TYR A 268 -15.55 19.01 23.16
CA TYR A 268 -16.70 19.87 22.87
C TYR A 268 -17.92 19.08 22.34
N ASP A 269 -17.72 18.16 21.39
CA ASP A 269 -18.83 17.34 20.85
C ASP A 269 -19.46 16.45 21.94
N ARG A 270 -18.66 15.93 22.87
CA ARG A 270 -19.14 15.18 24.04
C ARG A 270 -19.89 16.07 25.02
N LEU A 271 -19.45 17.31 25.23
CA LEU A 271 -20.16 18.26 26.09
C LEU A 271 -21.58 18.56 25.60
N SER A 272 -21.81 18.53 24.29
CA SER A 272 -23.14 18.73 23.70
C SER A 272 -24.09 17.54 23.94
N THR A 273 -23.59 16.38 24.38
CA THR A 273 -24.36 15.14 24.50
C THR A 273 -24.43 14.59 25.93
N THR A 274 -23.31 14.52 26.67
CA THR A 274 -23.27 13.99 28.05
C THR A 274 -22.08 14.52 28.87
N PRO A 275 -22.24 14.82 30.17
CA PRO A 275 -21.10 15.13 31.06
C PRO A 275 -20.17 13.92 31.21
N PHE A 276 -18.85 14.15 31.20
CA PHE A 276 -17.86 13.08 31.33
C PHE A 276 -16.66 13.48 32.19
N ALA A 277 -15.91 12.51 32.70
CA ALA A 277 -14.74 12.73 33.57
C ALA A 277 -13.43 12.54 32.80
N VAL A 278 -12.46 13.43 33.02
CA VAL A 278 -11.08 13.33 32.53
C VAL A 278 -10.21 13.02 33.75
N GLY A 279 -10.22 11.76 34.16
CA GLY A 279 -9.56 11.30 35.39
C GLY A 279 -10.43 11.37 36.65
N PRO A 280 -9.89 10.95 37.81
CA PRO A 280 -10.67 10.74 39.03
C PRO A 280 -11.23 12.02 39.67
N GLU A 281 -10.64 13.19 39.42
CA GLU A 281 -11.01 14.45 40.10
C GLU A 281 -11.56 15.55 39.18
N SER A 282 -11.54 15.39 37.84
CA SER A 282 -11.98 16.45 36.93
C SER A 282 -13.20 16.03 36.08
N LYS A 283 -14.37 16.56 36.44
CA LYS A 283 -15.61 16.36 35.69
C LYS A 283 -15.83 17.55 34.75
N ILE A 284 -15.87 17.30 33.45
CA ILE A 284 -16.14 18.33 32.45
C ILE A 284 -17.65 18.35 32.21
N SER A 285 -18.31 19.41 32.66
CA SER A 285 -19.76 19.58 32.51
C SER A 285 -20.14 20.86 31.77
N SER A 286 -19.20 21.80 31.62
CA SER A 286 -19.44 23.11 31.03
C SER A 286 -18.25 23.59 30.20
N LEU A 287 -18.47 24.58 29.33
CA LEU A 287 -17.40 25.25 28.58
C LEU A 287 -16.41 25.98 29.51
N LEU A 288 -16.84 26.37 30.71
CA LEU A 288 -15.98 26.96 31.73
C LEU A 288 -14.94 25.95 32.24
N ASP A 289 -15.28 24.66 32.28
CA ASP A 289 -14.33 23.62 32.70
C ASP A 289 -13.27 23.38 31.62
N VAL A 290 -13.64 23.43 30.34
CA VAL A 290 -12.69 23.40 29.22
C VAL A 290 -11.78 24.62 29.23
N GLN A 291 -12.31 25.80 29.57
CA GLN A 291 -11.52 27.02 29.70
C GLN A 291 -10.48 26.93 30.82
N LYS A 292 -10.82 26.32 31.97
CA LYS A 292 -9.85 26.09 33.07
C LYS A 292 -8.71 25.13 32.70
N MET A 293 -8.89 24.33 31.65
CA MET A 293 -7.89 23.40 31.13
C MET A 293 -6.96 24.03 30.08
N ALA A 294 -7.21 25.29 29.68
CA ALA A 294 -6.35 26.05 28.78
C ALA A 294 -4.96 26.23 29.39
N GLY A 295 -3.91 26.03 28.59
CA GLY A 295 -2.52 26.15 29.04
C GLY A 295 -2.04 24.99 29.93
N ARG A 296 -2.90 24.03 30.27
CA ARG A 296 -2.54 22.81 31.04
C ARG A 296 -2.75 21.54 30.21
N TYR A 297 -3.97 21.28 29.78
CA TYR A 297 -4.36 20.06 29.05
C TYR A 297 -4.51 20.30 27.54
N PHE A 298 -4.93 21.51 27.18
CA PHE A 298 -5.05 21.97 25.80
C PHE A 298 -4.22 23.25 25.59
N PRO A 299 -3.66 23.47 24.38
CA PRO A 299 -3.05 24.74 24.02
C PRO A 299 -4.02 25.91 24.24
N GLU A 300 -3.54 26.98 24.87
CA GLU A 300 -4.37 28.14 25.21
C GLU A 300 -5.00 28.77 23.96
N GLU A 301 -4.20 28.93 22.90
CA GLU A 301 -4.62 29.45 21.59
C GLU A 301 -5.76 28.62 20.98
N ALA A 302 -5.73 27.29 21.13
CA ALA A 302 -6.76 26.40 20.62
C ALA A 302 -8.09 26.55 21.37
N VAL A 303 -8.03 26.73 22.70
CA VAL A 303 -9.22 26.95 23.53
C VAL A 303 -9.84 28.31 23.24
N GLN A 304 -9.03 29.37 23.09
CA GLN A 304 -9.51 30.69 22.66
C GLN A 304 -10.16 30.61 21.26
N ALA A 305 -9.52 29.91 20.32
CA ALA A 305 -10.06 29.69 18.98
C ALA A 305 -11.45 29.01 19.02
N LEU A 306 -11.65 28.04 19.92
CA LEU A 306 -12.94 27.39 20.13
C LEU A 306 -13.98 28.38 20.67
N LEU A 307 -13.63 29.17 21.69
CA LEU A 307 -14.55 30.13 22.31
C LEU A 307 -15.06 31.17 21.31
N ASP A 308 -14.19 31.78 20.49
CA ASP A 308 -14.72 32.77 19.53
C ASP A 308 -15.44 32.14 18.32
N LEU A 309 -15.20 30.85 18.00
CA LEU A 309 -16.02 30.15 17.00
C LEU A 309 -17.45 29.93 17.51
N ILE A 310 -17.61 29.64 18.79
CA ILE A 310 -18.92 29.45 19.43
C ILE A 310 -19.64 30.78 19.58
N SER A 311 -18.94 31.84 19.98
CA SER A 311 -19.55 33.18 20.12
C SER A 311 -19.99 33.78 18.79
N SER A 312 -19.27 33.48 17.69
CA SER A 312 -19.62 33.94 16.33
C SER A 312 -20.77 33.15 15.69
N SER A 313 -21.18 32.02 16.28
CA SER A 313 -22.25 31.15 15.78
C SER A 313 -23.59 31.34 16.51
N ARG A 314 -23.65 32.25 17.49
CA ARG A 314 -24.89 32.70 18.15
C ARG A 314 -25.34 34.02 17.53
#